data_AF-A0A7V3SJV8-F1
#
_entry.id   AF-A0A7V3SJV8-F1
#
_cell.length_a   1.000
_cell.length_b   1.000
_cell.length_c   1.000
_cell.angle_alpha   90.00
_cell.angle_beta   90.00
_cell.angle_gamma   90.00
#
_symmetry.space_group_name_H-M   'P 1'
#
loop_
_entity.id
_entity.type
_entity.pdbx_description
1 polymer ?
#
loop_
_entity_poly.entity_id
_entity_poly.type
_entity_poly.pdbx_seq_one_letter_code
_entity_poly.pdbx_strand_id
1 'polypeptide(L)'
;MLAHAWEKAGLIDQCLLTWQDILQKHERYYEQHKKEYMARVQIDVAKHNYTLTELRQYRRYLKQPPDTQPPIDVKFDVKVRVVEPKIIEVSGTVDLGNYYDEQMQKMDYRPGRVDVVLRDEGYKSSILPTDEKEAGEVWRQKVFTFDVPDVTIMQEQIAIIKGRFKRKIDMSKDPMMYSFKAPRYVVTVRFNPLYAPPQTQDRIGWRGEGLTDKRYLRLDKVTTVDKDGKEYTVDVRRVRKHLLLTREQLLSGKGEAVEYTGLE
;
A
#
# COMPACT_ATOMS: atom_id res chain seq x y z
N MET A 1 -12.72 -4.14 -14.84
CA MET A 1 -11.71 -3.96 -13.78
C MET A 1 -12.25 -4.34 -12.39
N LEU A 2 -12.92 -5.49 -12.25
CA LEU A 2 -13.43 -5.96 -10.95
C LEU A 2 -12.52 -7.05 -10.34
N ALA A 3 -12.04 -8.00 -11.15
CA ALA A 3 -11.13 -9.06 -10.70
C ALA A 3 -9.87 -8.48 -10.04
N HIS A 4 -9.21 -7.48 -10.67
CA HIS A 4 -8.07 -6.80 -10.08
C HIS A 4 -8.40 -6.01 -8.80
N ALA A 5 -9.63 -5.54 -8.62
CA ALA A 5 -10.04 -4.90 -7.37
C ALA A 5 -10.12 -5.93 -6.24
N TRP A 6 -10.69 -7.11 -6.52
CA TRP A 6 -10.69 -8.22 -5.57
C TRP A 6 -9.29 -8.66 -5.18
N GLU A 7 -8.40 -8.78 -6.16
CA GLU A 7 -6.99 -9.09 -5.93
C GLU A 7 -6.29 -8.06 -5.03
N LYS A 8 -6.45 -6.76 -5.32
CA LYS A 8 -5.90 -5.68 -4.49
C LYS A 8 -6.46 -5.68 -3.06
N ALA A 9 -7.71 -6.11 -2.88
CA ALA A 9 -8.31 -6.31 -1.56
C ALA A 9 -7.86 -7.62 -0.89
N GLY A 10 -6.99 -8.40 -1.52
CA GLY A 10 -6.57 -9.72 -1.04
C GLY A 10 -7.69 -10.76 -1.04
N LEU A 11 -8.78 -10.56 -1.80
CA LEU A 11 -9.93 -11.45 -1.95
C LEU A 11 -9.75 -12.36 -3.16
N ILE A 12 -8.76 -13.26 -3.09
CA ILE A 12 -8.32 -14.09 -4.22
C ILE A 12 -9.42 -15.04 -4.73
N ASP A 13 -10.28 -15.58 -3.85
CA ASP A 13 -11.37 -16.48 -4.29
C ASP A 13 -12.41 -15.72 -5.12
N GLN A 14 -12.76 -14.49 -4.73
CA GLN A 14 -13.66 -13.63 -5.51
C GLN A 14 -13.01 -13.19 -6.82
N CYS A 15 -11.69 -12.95 -6.80
CA CYS A 15 -10.91 -12.68 -8.01
C CYS A 15 -11.01 -13.85 -9.00
N LEU A 16 -10.83 -15.09 -8.54
CA LEU A 16 -10.93 -16.29 -9.37
C LEU A 16 -12.31 -16.49 -9.98
N LEU A 17 -13.36 -16.39 -9.16
CA LEU A 17 -14.74 -16.49 -9.65
C LEU A 17 -15.02 -15.42 -10.73
N THR A 18 -14.51 -14.21 -10.52
CA THR A 18 -14.64 -13.14 -11.51
C THR A 18 -13.86 -13.43 -12.80
N TRP A 19 -12.62 -13.95 -12.69
CA TRP A 19 -11.84 -14.34 -13.86
C TRP A 19 -12.47 -15.51 -14.62
N GLN A 20 -13.06 -16.47 -13.92
CA GLN A 20 -13.76 -17.59 -14.53
C GLN A 20 -14.97 -17.12 -15.36
N ASP A 21 -15.78 -16.21 -14.84
CA ASP A 21 -16.89 -15.59 -15.57
C ASP A 21 -16.41 -14.78 -16.79
N ILE A 22 -15.34 -13.99 -16.62
CA ILE A 22 -14.71 -13.23 -17.72
C ILE A 22 -14.20 -14.17 -18.81
N LEU A 23 -13.54 -15.26 -18.43
CA LEU A 23 -12.99 -16.24 -19.36
C LEU A 23 -14.10 -16.91 -20.18
N GLN A 24 -15.18 -17.37 -19.53
CA GLN A 24 -16.33 -17.96 -20.22
C GLN A 24 -16.97 -17.00 -21.22
N LYS A 25 -17.07 -15.71 -20.88
CA LYS A 25 -17.60 -14.67 -21.78
C LYS A 25 -16.69 -14.45 -22.98
N HIS A 26 -15.37 -14.35 -22.75
CA HIS A 26 -14.40 -14.19 -23.84
C HIS A 26 -14.29 -15.44 -24.71
N GLU A 27 -14.46 -16.65 -24.16
CA GLU A 27 -14.54 -17.90 -24.94
C GLU A 27 -15.72 -17.87 -25.90
N ARG A 28 -16.93 -17.52 -25.42
CA ARG A 28 -18.12 -17.39 -26.28
C ARG A 28 -17.95 -16.32 -27.35
N TYR A 29 -17.38 -15.17 -26.99
CA TYR A 29 -17.12 -14.09 -27.94
C TYR A 29 -16.10 -14.52 -29.00
N TYR A 30 -15.01 -15.18 -28.58
CA TYR A 30 -13.96 -15.67 -29.47
C TYR A 30 -14.49 -16.69 -30.47
N GLU A 31 -15.34 -17.62 -30.04
CA GLU A 31 -15.93 -18.63 -30.93
C GLU A 31 -16.73 -18.00 -32.09
N GLN A 32 -17.38 -16.85 -31.84
CA GLN A 32 -18.15 -16.11 -32.83
C GLN A 32 -17.28 -15.17 -33.70
N HIS A 33 -16.11 -14.75 -33.19
CA HIS A 33 -15.27 -13.71 -33.79
C HIS A 33 -13.82 -14.18 -34.03
N LYS A 34 -13.59 -15.46 -34.35
CA LYS A 34 -12.24 -16.07 -34.43
C LYS A 34 -11.25 -15.35 -35.35
N LYS A 35 -11.73 -14.62 -36.35
CA LYS A 35 -10.90 -13.85 -37.30
C LYS A 35 -10.46 -12.49 -36.75
N GLU A 36 -11.09 -12.01 -35.68
CA GLU A 36 -10.73 -10.74 -35.05
C GLU A 36 -9.52 -10.91 -34.13
N TYR A 37 -8.46 -10.18 -34.43
CA TYR A 37 -7.24 -10.15 -33.61
C TYR A 37 -7.55 -9.85 -32.13
N MET A 38 -8.44 -8.88 -31.88
CA MET A 38 -8.80 -8.48 -30.52
C MET A 38 -9.54 -9.57 -29.74
N ALA A 39 -10.34 -10.40 -30.40
CA ALA A 39 -11.01 -11.53 -29.75
C ALA A 39 -9.98 -12.53 -29.19
N ARG A 40 -8.91 -12.80 -29.94
CA ARG A 40 -7.79 -13.65 -29.49
C ARG A 40 -7.00 -13.02 -28.35
N VAL A 41 -6.67 -11.73 -28.46
CA VAL A 41 -5.92 -11.03 -27.39
C VAL A 41 -6.68 -11.05 -26.07
N GLN A 42 -7.99 -10.81 -26.10
CA GLN A 42 -8.81 -10.78 -24.88
C GLN A 42 -8.86 -12.13 -24.16
N ILE A 43 -9.05 -13.23 -24.91
CA ILE A 43 -9.06 -14.57 -24.30
C ILE A 43 -7.68 -14.96 -23.76
N ASP A 44 -6.60 -14.63 -24.47
CA ASP A 44 -5.24 -14.95 -24.01
C ASP A 44 -4.89 -14.19 -22.71
N VAL A 45 -5.26 -12.91 -22.62
CA VAL A 45 -5.08 -12.10 -21.41
C VAL A 45 -5.93 -12.64 -20.26
N ALA A 46 -7.20 -13.00 -20.51
CA ALA A 46 -8.08 -13.57 -19.49
C ALA A 46 -7.54 -14.91 -18.96
N LYS A 47 -7.08 -15.80 -19.85
CA LYS A 47 -6.44 -17.07 -19.49
C LYS A 47 -5.19 -16.85 -18.66
N HIS A 48 -4.30 -15.97 -19.10
CA HIS A 48 -3.08 -15.67 -18.38
C HIS A 48 -3.37 -15.18 -16.95
N ASN A 49 -4.28 -14.21 -16.79
CA ASN A 49 -4.64 -13.68 -15.48
C ASN A 49 -5.35 -14.71 -14.59
N TYR A 50 -6.23 -15.54 -15.16
CA TYR A 50 -6.87 -16.64 -14.43
C TYR A 50 -5.82 -17.62 -13.89
N THR A 51 -4.91 -18.10 -14.75
CA THR A 51 -3.84 -19.03 -14.36
C THR A 51 -2.93 -18.43 -13.28
N LEU A 52 -2.56 -17.16 -13.39
CA LEU A 52 -1.77 -16.48 -12.35
C LEU A 52 -2.54 -16.41 -11.02
N THR A 53 -3.84 -16.12 -11.06
CA THR A 53 -4.68 -16.05 -9.86
C THR A 53 -4.86 -17.43 -9.22
N GLU A 54 -4.97 -18.48 -10.03
CA GLU A 54 -5.09 -19.87 -9.57
C GLU A 54 -3.81 -20.33 -8.88
N LEU A 55 -2.65 -20.02 -9.48
CA LEU A 55 -1.35 -20.24 -8.83
C LEU A 55 -1.25 -19.51 -7.49
N ARG A 56 -1.77 -18.28 -7.40
CA ARG A 56 -1.82 -17.50 -6.15
C ARG A 56 -2.73 -18.15 -5.10
N GLN A 57 -3.91 -18.64 -5.50
CA GLN A 57 -4.81 -19.38 -4.60
C GLN A 57 -4.15 -20.65 -4.08
N TYR A 58 -3.52 -21.44 -4.97
CA TYR A 58 -2.78 -22.64 -4.60
C TYR A 58 -1.67 -22.34 -3.58
N ARG A 59 -0.84 -21.33 -3.87
CA ARG A 59 0.21 -20.82 -2.95
C ARG A 59 -0.32 -20.24 -1.65
N ARG A 60 -1.62 -19.97 -1.54
CA ARG A 60 -2.22 -19.42 -0.32
C ARG A 60 -2.81 -20.51 0.57
N TYR A 61 -3.55 -21.44 -0.01
CA TYR A 61 -4.40 -22.36 0.75
C TYR A 61 -3.86 -23.79 0.84
N LEU A 62 -3.13 -24.27 -0.18
CA LEU A 62 -2.71 -25.68 -0.27
C LEU A 62 -1.25 -25.91 0.13
N LYS A 63 -0.44 -24.85 0.05
CA LYS A 63 0.87 -24.74 0.67
C LYS A 63 0.90 -23.35 1.27
N GLN A 64 0.77 -23.15 2.58
CA GLN A 64 1.48 -21.98 3.13
C GLN A 64 2.92 -22.18 2.66
N PRO A 65 3.51 -21.28 1.83
CA PRO A 65 4.85 -21.52 1.34
C PRO A 65 5.72 -21.73 2.58
N PRO A 66 6.59 -22.76 2.62
CA PRO A 66 7.66 -22.84 3.61
C PRO A 66 8.40 -21.51 3.75
N ASP A 67 8.36 -20.66 2.72
CA ASP A 67 9.01 -19.35 2.66
C ASP A 67 8.23 -18.21 3.37
N THR A 68 6.93 -18.38 3.65
CA THR A 68 6.12 -17.42 4.44
C THR A 68 5.97 -17.85 5.91
N GLN A 69 6.44 -19.06 6.24
CA GLN A 69 6.27 -19.69 7.55
C GLN A 69 7.60 -20.27 8.06
N PRO A 70 8.10 -19.80 9.21
CA PRO A 70 7.49 -18.80 10.09
C PRO A 70 7.46 -17.39 9.46
N PRO A 71 6.51 -16.52 9.86
CA PRO A 71 6.48 -15.13 9.40
C PRO A 71 7.83 -14.44 9.65
N ILE A 72 8.30 -13.66 8.69
CA ILE A 72 9.59 -12.98 8.79
C ILE A 72 9.47 -11.77 9.71
N ASP A 73 10.38 -11.64 10.68
CA ASP A 73 10.53 -10.42 11.48
C ASP A 73 11.18 -9.35 10.60
N VAL A 74 10.38 -8.36 10.18
CA VAL A 74 10.82 -7.33 9.24
C VAL A 74 11.65 -6.24 9.91
N LYS A 75 11.88 -6.29 11.23
CA LYS A 75 12.73 -5.34 11.96
C LYS A 75 12.40 -3.89 11.56
N PHE A 76 11.12 -3.56 11.57
CA PHE A 76 10.63 -2.25 11.17
C PHE A 76 11.15 -1.20 12.14
N ASP A 77 11.78 -0.16 11.61
CA ASP A 77 12.09 1.03 12.39
C ASP A 77 12.16 2.26 11.49
N VAL A 78 11.86 3.41 12.07
CA VAL A 78 11.74 4.68 11.34
C VAL A 78 12.30 5.80 12.21
N LYS A 79 13.07 6.68 11.56
CA LYS A 79 13.53 7.96 12.07
C LYS A 79 13.19 9.06 11.09
N VAL A 80 12.69 10.17 11.62
CA VAL A 80 12.35 11.37 10.84
C VAL A 80 13.08 12.55 11.45
N ARG A 81 13.85 13.26 10.64
CA ARG A 81 14.62 14.44 11.06
C ARG A 81 14.31 15.61 10.17
N VAL A 82 14.19 16.80 10.75
CA VAL A 82 14.16 18.05 9.98
C VAL A 82 15.60 18.42 9.65
N VAL A 83 15.91 18.54 8.36
CA VAL A 83 17.28 18.83 7.89
C VAL A 83 17.44 20.29 7.46
N GLU A 84 16.35 20.90 6.97
CA GLU A 84 16.25 22.29 6.55
C GLU A 84 14.80 22.76 6.79
N PRO A 85 14.51 24.07 6.81
CA PRO A 85 13.14 24.56 6.98
C PRO A 85 12.19 23.93 5.95
N LYS A 86 11.14 23.26 6.43
CA LYS A 86 10.14 22.53 5.63
C LYS A 86 10.71 21.34 4.84
N ILE A 87 11.91 20.86 5.16
CA ILE A 87 12.50 19.66 4.53
C ILE A 87 12.77 18.60 5.60
N ILE A 88 12.17 17.44 5.43
CA ILE A 88 12.37 16.29 6.31
C ILE A 88 13.16 15.19 5.61
N GLU A 89 14.05 14.54 6.35
CA GLU A 89 14.68 13.29 5.97
C GLU A 89 13.98 12.14 6.71
N VAL A 90 13.37 11.25 5.94
CA VAL A 90 12.77 10.01 6.45
C VAL A 90 13.74 8.86 6.15
N SER A 91 14.07 8.08 7.17
CA SER A 91 14.97 6.94 7.04
C SER A 91 14.56 5.80 7.95
N GLY A 92 14.92 4.58 7.60
CA GLY A 92 14.60 3.43 8.42
C GLY A 92 14.92 2.09 7.77
N THR A 93 14.37 1.04 8.37
CA THR A 93 14.57 -0.36 7.97
C THR A 93 13.25 -1.09 7.84
N VAL A 94 13.13 -1.91 6.80
CA VAL A 94 12.09 -2.93 6.62
C VAL A 94 12.73 -4.11 5.90
N ASP A 95 13.06 -5.17 6.63
CA ASP A 95 13.70 -6.37 6.09
C ASP A 95 12.65 -7.32 5.51
N LEU A 96 12.35 -7.14 4.23
CA LEU A 96 11.47 -8.04 3.46
C LEU A 96 12.25 -9.17 2.79
N GLY A 97 13.55 -9.31 3.09
CA GLY A 97 14.48 -10.20 2.39
C GLY A 97 14.86 -9.71 0.99
N ASN A 98 15.75 -10.46 0.35
CA ASN A 98 16.12 -10.29 -1.06
C ASN A 98 15.41 -11.35 -1.90
N TYR A 99 15.08 -11.00 -3.15
CA TYR A 99 14.44 -11.91 -4.09
C TYR A 99 15.37 -12.19 -5.26
N TYR A 100 15.52 -13.45 -5.66
CA TYR A 100 16.19 -13.79 -6.91
C TYR A 100 15.19 -13.74 -8.05
N ASP A 101 15.36 -12.81 -8.96
CA ASP A 101 14.58 -12.74 -10.19
C ASP A 101 15.16 -13.77 -11.18
N GLU A 102 14.45 -14.89 -11.34
CA GLU A 102 14.83 -15.97 -12.26
C GLU A 102 14.83 -15.51 -13.73
N GLN A 103 13.92 -14.60 -14.12
CA GLN A 103 13.85 -14.11 -15.49
C GLN A 103 15.02 -13.20 -15.84
N MET A 104 15.45 -12.37 -14.87
CA MET A 104 16.60 -11.48 -15.03
C MET A 104 17.92 -12.08 -14.56
N GLN A 105 17.91 -13.33 -14.07
CA GLN A 105 19.03 -14.02 -13.42
C GLN A 105 19.82 -13.16 -12.42
N LYS A 106 19.11 -12.34 -11.63
CA LYS A 106 19.73 -11.39 -10.71
C LYS A 106 18.95 -11.25 -9.40
N MET A 107 19.65 -10.94 -8.32
CA MET A 107 19.00 -10.51 -7.08
C MET A 107 18.35 -9.14 -7.29
N ASP A 108 17.02 -9.06 -7.14
CA ASP A 108 16.31 -7.80 -6.96
C ASP A 108 16.30 -7.45 -5.47
N TYR A 109 16.81 -6.25 -5.20
CA TYR A 109 16.93 -5.69 -3.86
C TYR A 109 15.82 -4.69 -3.54
N ARG A 110 14.78 -4.61 -4.39
CA ARG A 110 13.67 -3.65 -4.28
C ARG A 110 12.35 -4.35 -3.96
N PRO A 111 12.14 -4.77 -2.71
CA PRO A 111 10.94 -5.52 -2.32
C PRO A 111 9.68 -4.64 -2.25
N GLY A 112 9.76 -3.33 -2.47
CA GLY A 112 8.58 -2.47 -2.47
C GLY A 112 8.88 -1.07 -1.99
N ARG A 113 7.86 -0.41 -1.46
CA ARG A 113 7.93 0.97 -0.96
C ARG A 113 7.26 1.07 0.41
N VAL A 114 7.74 1.99 1.23
CA VAL A 114 7.00 2.47 2.41
C VAL A 114 6.21 3.71 2.03
N ASP A 115 4.98 3.81 2.52
CA ASP A 115 4.18 5.01 2.43
C ASP A 115 4.55 5.94 3.58
N VAL A 116 4.77 7.22 3.27
CA VAL A 116 4.97 8.29 4.23
C VAL A 116 3.83 9.27 4.08
N VAL A 117 3.16 9.57 5.19
CA VAL A 117 2.12 10.60 5.25
C VAL A 117 2.45 11.57 6.37
N LEU A 118 2.61 12.85 6.06
CA LEU A 118 2.66 13.92 7.06
C LEU A 118 1.31 14.65 7.03
N ARG A 119 0.69 14.82 8.20
CA ARG A 119 -0.58 15.54 8.34
C ARG A 119 -0.61 16.39 9.61
N ASP A 120 -1.48 17.39 9.65
CA ASP A 120 -1.78 18.12 10.89
C ASP A 120 -2.26 17.15 11.99
N GLU A 121 -1.86 17.37 13.24
CA GLU A 121 -2.39 16.59 14.35
C GLU A 121 -3.90 16.83 14.51
N GLY A 122 -4.68 15.74 14.59
CA GLY A 122 -6.14 15.83 14.62
C GLY A 122 -6.80 16.08 13.27
N TYR A 123 -6.05 16.00 12.16
CA TYR A 123 -6.60 16.08 10.81
C TYR A 123 -7.76 15.08 10.64
N LYS A 124 -8.94 15.62 10.28
CA LYS A 124 -10.10 14.82 9.89
C LYS A 124 -10.06 14.65 8.38
N SER A 125 -10.26 13.42 7.94
CA SER A 125 -9.98 12.89 6.61
C SER A 125 -10.89 13.44 5.52
N SER A 126 -11.56 14.56 5.72
CA SER A 126 -12.63 15.06 4.88
C SER A 126 -12.21 15.49 3.47
N ILE A 127 -10.91 15.50 3.13
CA ILE A 127 -10.42 15.97 1.82
C ILE A 127 -9.58 14.92 1.11
N LEU A 128 -8.63 14.30 1.81
CA LEU A 128 -7.80 13.24 1.26
C LEU A 128 -7.71 12.10 2.27
N PRO A 129 -8.07 10.86 1.88
CA PRO A 129 -7.90 9.74 2.77
C PRO A 129 -6.41 9.46 2.95
N THR A 130 -5.98 9.37 4.19
CA THR A 130 -4.60 9.05 4.56
C THR A 130 -4.44 7.58 4.92
N ASP A 131 -5.54 6.85 5.07
CA ASP A 131 -5.60 5.40 5.13
C ASP A 131 -6.86 4.83 4.44
N GLU A 132 -6.95 3.50 4.39
CA GLU A 132 -8.04 2.80 3.72
C GLU A 132 -9.38 2.86 4.48
N LYS A 133 -9.36 3.01 5.81
CA LYS A 133 -10.60 3.22 6.58
C LYS A 133 -11.23 4.55 6.20
N GLU A 134 -10.39 5.58 6.10
CA GLU A 134 -10.79 6.93 5.70
C GLU A 134 -11.21 6.98 4.22
N ALA A 135 -10.56 6.21 3.34
CA ALA A 135 -10.87 6.19 1.90
C ALA A 135 -12.36 5.91 1.63
N GLY A 136 -12.95 4.92 2.29
CA GLY A 136 -14.37 4.63 2.12
C GLY A 136 -15.29 5.81 2.48
N GLU A 137 -14.90 6.65 3.44
CA GLU A 137 -15.66 7.83 3.84
C GLU A 137 -15.48 9.01 2.89
N VAL A 138 -14.25 9.25 2.40
CA VAL A 138 -13.96 10.36 1.47
C VAL A 138 -14.53 10.10 0.09
N TRP A 139 -14.37 8.90 -0.46
CA TRP A 139 -14.86 8.57 -1.81
C TRP A 139 -16.40 8.51 -1.91
N ARG A 140 -17.11 8.56 -0.78
CA ARG A 140 -18.56 8.74 -0.71
C ARG A 140 -19.00 10.20 -0.80
N GLN A 141 -18.08 11.16 -0.71
CA GLN A 141 -18.40 12.57 -0.90
C GLN A 141 -18.75 12.82 -2.37
N LYS A 142 -19.98 13.28 -2.61
CA LYS A 142 -20.53 13.49 -3.95
C LYS A 142 -20.03 14.75 -4.65
N VAL A 143 -19.27 15.61 -3.97
CA VAL A 143 -18.83 16.91 -4.47
C VAL A 143 -17.34 17.06 -4.26
N PHE A 144 -16.58 17.06 -5.35
CA PHE A 144 -15.17 17.44 -5.36
C PHE A 144 -15.10 18.97 -5.41
N THR A 145 -14.68 19.62 -4.33
CA THR A 145 -14.48 21.07 -4.28
C THR A 145 -12.99 21.40 -4.39
N PHE A 146 -12.63 22.35 -5.25
CA PHE A 146 -11.25 22.82 -5.43
C PHE A 146 -10.74 23.75 -4.31
N ASP A 147 -11.56 24.04 -3.30
CA ASP A 147 -11.12 24.79 -2.13
C ASP A 147 -10.07 23.98 -1.38
N VAL A 148 -8.79 24.33 -1.57
CA VAL A 148 -7.68 23.74 -0.82
C VAL A 148 -7.79 24.28 0.60
N PRO A 149 -8.19 23.45 1.58
CA PRO A 149 -8.32 23.91 2.94
C PRO A 149 -6.93 24.20 3.51
N ASP A 150 -6.92 24.98 4.57
CA ASP A 150 -5.72 25.48 5.22
C ASP A 150 -5.00 24.42 6.07
N VAL A 151 -4.77 23.25 5.48
CA VAL A 151 -4.23 22.06 6.12
C VAL A 151 -2.91 21.66 5.47
N THR A 152 -2.05 20.97 6.22
CA THR A 152 -0.84 20.36 5.66
C THR A 152 -1.07 18.86 5.52
N ILE A 153 -1.03 18.35 4.29
CA ILE A 153 -1.05 16.92 4.00
C ILE A 153 -0.01 16.63 2.92
N MET A 154 0.96 15.78 3.22
CA MET A 154 1.97 15.31 2.28
C MET A 154 1.93 13.79 2.23
N GLN A 155 1.95 13.23 1.02
CA GLN A 155 2.03 11.79 0.78
C GLN A 155 3.20 11.51 -0.15
N GLU A 156 4.04 10.53 0.21
CA GLU A 156 5.19 10.11 -0.59
C GLU A 156 5.39 8.60 -0.42
N GLN A 157 6.00 7.97 -1.43
CA GLN A 157 6.42 6.57 -1.36
C GLN A 157 7.93 6.45 -1.49
N ILE A 158 8.58 5.84 -0.51
CA ILE A 158 10.03 5.65 -0.50
C ILE A 158 10.37 4.21 -0.85
N ALA A 159 11.17 4.01 -1.90
CA ALA A 159 11.68 2.70 -2.27
C ALA A 159 12.53 2.08 -1.16
N ILE A 160 12.27 0.80 -0.88
CA ILE A 160 13.08 -0.03 -0.01
C ILE A 160 14.19 -0.63 -0.86
N ILE A 161 15.44 -0.45 -0.44
CA ILE A 161 16.64 -0.99 -1.11
C ILE A 161 17.46 -1.72 -0.06
N LYS A 162 17.66 -3.03 -0.24
CA LYS A 162 18.42 -3.88 0.70
C LYS A 162 17.94 -3.74 2.15
N GLY A 163 16.61 -3.77 2.33
CA GLY A 163 15.95 -3.65 3.63
C GLY A 163 16.02 -2.27 4.30
N ARG A 164 16.48 -1.24 3.59
CA ARG A 164 16.61 0.13 4.09
C ARG A 164 15.89 1.10 3.18
N PHE A 165 15.42 2.21 3.74
CA PHE A 165 14.86 3.31 2.96
C PHE A 165 15.39 4.63 3.49
N LYS A 166 15.58 5.59 2.59
CA LYS A 166 16.02 6.94 2.93
C LYS A 166 15.59 7.93 1.84
N ARG A 167 14.93 9.01 2.22
CA ARG A 167 14.52 10.09 1.30
C ARG A 167 14.47 11.43 2.02
N LYS A 168 14.95 12.47 1.33
CA LYS A 168 14.63 13.86 1.67
C LYS A 168 13.35 14.27 0.94
N ILE A 169 12.40 14.81 1.68
CA ILE A 169 11.11 15.32 1.19
C ILE A 169 11.14 16.83 1.41
N ASP A 170 11.05 17.57 0.31
CA ASP A 170 11.14 19.01 0.29
C ASP A 170 9.75 19.61 0.08
N MET A 171 9.16 20.13 1.16
CA MET A 171 7.86 20.80 1.15
C MET A 171 8.00 22.32 1.03
N SER A 172 9.23 22.84 0.87
CA SER A 172 9.46 24.28 0.73
C SER A 172 9.06 24.81 -0.64
N LYS A 173 9.09 23.95 -1.66
CA LYS A 173 8.83 24.29 -3.07
C LYS A 173 7.37 24.60 -3.37
N ASP A 174 6.45 24.10 -2.55
CA ASP A 174 5.00 24.25 -2.76
C ASP A 174 4.33 24.91 -1.54
N PRO A 175 4.64 26.19 -1.25
CA PRO A 175 4.13 26.88 -0.05
C PRO A 175 2.61 27.05 -0.05
N MET A 176 1.96 26.98 -1.22
CA MET A 176 0.50 27.01 -1.32
C MET A 176 -0.16 25.67 -0.96
N MET A 177 0.58 24.55 -1.06
CA MET A 177 0.06 23.23 -0.71
C MET A 177 0.29 22.87 0.77
N TYR A 178 1.30 23.47 1.40
CA TYR A 178 1.68 23.13 2.78
C TYR A 178 1.64 24.38 3.68
N SER A 179 0.51 24.57 4.38
CA SER A 179 0.25 25.78 5.18
C SER A 179 1.16 25.91 6.41
N PHE A 180 1.55 24.78 6.99
CA PHE A 180 2.28 24.68 8.25
C PHE A 180 1.75 25.60 9.37
N LYS A 181 0.41 25.70 9.50
CA LYS A 181 -0.23 26.51 10.55
C LYS A 181 -0.52 25.76 11.85
N ALA A 182 -0.73 24.45 11.77
CA ALA A 182 -0.95 23.61 12.95
C ALA A 182 0.25 23.66 13.92
N PRO A 183 0.04 23.53 15.23
CA PRO A 183 1.13 23.52 16.21
C PRO A 183 1.99 22.25 16.09
N ARG A 184 1.39 21.14 15.65
CA ARG A 184 1.94 19.79 15.66
C ARG A 184 1.48 19.01 14.43
N TYR A 185 2.34 18.10 13.98
CA TYR A 185 2.15 17.29 12.79
C TYR A 185 2.48 15.84 13.09
N VAL A 186 1.69 14.93 12.55
CA VAL A 186 1.95 13.50 12.63
C VAL A 186 2.51 13.00 11.31
N VAL A 187 3.67 12.36 11.39
CA VAL A 187 4.28 11.59 10.30
C VAL A 187 3.99 10.11 10.51
N THR A 188 3.19 9.53 9.64
CA THR A 188 2.92 8.09 9.60
C THR A 188 3.79 7.46 8.54
N VAL A 189 4.60 6.50 8.94
CA VAL A 189 5.35 5.65 7.99
C VAL A 189 4.84 4.24 8.12
N ARG A 190 4.43 3.65 7.00
CA ARG A 190 3.88 2.29 6.97
C ARG A 190 4.35 1.49 5.77
N PHE A 191 4.33 0.18 5.92
CA PHE A 191 4.43 -0.74 4.80
C PHE A 191 3.10 -1.50 4.66
N ASN A 192 2.50 -1.45 3.47
CA ASN A 192 1.24 -2.09 3.16
C ASN A 192 1.46 -3.26 2.18
N PRO A 193 1.23 -4.53 2.59
CA PRO A 193 1.42 -5.68 1.71
C PRO A 193 0.48 -5.68 0.50
N LEU A 194 -0.68 -5.00 0.57
CA LEU A 194 -1.64 -4.95 -0.55
C LEU A 194 -1.10 -4.18 -1.76
N TYR A 195 -0.18 -3.23 -1.53
CA TYR A 195 0.46 -2.43 -2.58
C TYR A 195 1.90 -2.88 -2.89
N ALA A 196 2.35 -3.97 -2.27
CA ALA A 196 3.66 -4.53 -2.55
C ALA A 196 3.67 -5.17 -3.96
N PRO A 197 4.83 -5.22 -4.64
CA PRO A 197 4.98 -5.94 -5.88
C PRO A 197 4.62 -7.44 -5.73
N PRO A 198 4.14 -8.12 -6.79
CA PRO A 198 3.73 -9.53 -6.72
C PRO A 198 4.79 -10.47 -6.15
N GLN A 199 6.06 -10.29 -6.50
CA GLN A 199 7.17 -11.09 -5.98
C GLN A 199 7.36 -10.94 -4.46
N THR A 200 7.03 -9.79 -3.91
CA THR A 200 7.05 -9.55 -2.46
C THR A 200 5.82 -10.17 -1.83
N GLN A 201 4.64 -10.00 -2.44
CA GLN A 201 3.39 -10.61 -1.98
C GLN A 201 3.46 -12.14 -1.98
N ASP A 202 4.19 -12.74 -2.93
CA ASP A 202 4.48 -14.17 -2.94
C ASP A 202 5.26 -14.62 -1.68
N ARG A 203 6.07 -13.74 -1.09
CA ARG A 203 6.89 -14.02 0.11
C ARG A 203 6.22 -13.68 1.43
N ILE A 204 5.49 -12.56 1.50
CA ILE A 204 4.88 -12.11 2.76
C ILE A 204 3.36 -12.34 2.79
N GLY A 205 2.80 -12.89 1.72
CA GLY A 205 1.36 -13.01 1.55
C GLY A 205 0.71 -11.71 1.09
N TRP A 206 -0.45 -11.84 0.43
CA TRP A 206 -1.22 -10.71 -0.08
C TRP A 206 -1.81 -9.83 1.02
N ARG A 207 -2.05 -10.42 2.21
CA ARG A 207 -2.52 -9.68 3.39
C ARG A 207 -1.42 -9.55 4.45
N GLY A 208 -0.17 -9.81 4.10
CA GLY A 208 0.96 -9.74 5.02
C GLY A 208 1.02 -10.91 6.01
N GLU A 209 0.38 -12.04 5.73
CA GLU A 209 0.33 -13.22 6.61
C GLU A 209 1.73 -13.74 7.01
N GLY A 210 2.70 -13.60 6.10
CA GLY A 210 4.11 -13.95 6.28
C GLY A 210 4.98 -12.83 6.85
N LEU A 211 4.39 -11.71 7.27
CA LEU A 211 5.09 -10.60 7.92
C LEU A 211 4.78 -10.57 9.43
N THR A 212 5.81 -10.34 10.24
CA THR A 212 5.68 -10.03 11.66
C THR A 212 6.66 -8.92 12.06
N ASP A 213 6.38 -8.26 13.18
CA ASP A 213 7.27 -7.29 13.81
C ASP A 213 6.97 -7.22 15.30
N LYS A 214 7.99 -7.06 16.14
CA LYS A 214 7.83 -7.09 17.60
C LYS A 214 7.14 -5.85 18.18
N ARG A 215 7.17 -4.71 17.50
CA ARG A 215 6.74 -3.41 18.05
C ARG A 215 5.61 -2.78 17.24
N TYR A 216 5.74 -2.82 15.93
CA TYR A 216 4.96 -1.99 15.02
C TYR A 216 3.97 -2.78 14.15
N LEU A 217 3.83 -4.09 14.39
CA LEU A 217 2.84 -4.91 13.71
C LEU A 217 1.42 -4.48 14.12
N ARG A 218 0.56 -4.26 13.13
CA ARG A 218 -0.86 -3.94 13.30
C ARG A 218 -1.70 -4.86 12.43
N LEU A 219 -2.85 -5.24 12.96
CA LEU A 219 -3.85 -6.04 12.25
C LEU A 219 -5.02 -5.11 11.89
N ASP A 220 -5.03 -4.64 10.65
CA ASP A 220 -6.06 -3.74 10.15
C ASP A 220 -7.16 -4.53 9.45
N LYS A 221 -8.42 -4.18 9.71
CA LYS A 221 -9.58 -4.73 8.99
C LYS A 221 -9.86 -3.90 7.74
N VAL A 222 -9.79 -4.53 6.58
CA VAL A 222 -10.11 -3.93 5.28
C VAL A 222 -11.44 -4.49 4.81
N THR A 223 -12.41 -3.61 4.58
CA THR A 223 -13.73 -3.99 4.06
C THR A 223 -13.89 -3.51 2.63
N THR A 224 -14.28 -4.42 1.75
CA THR A 224 -14.65 -4.13 0.36
C THR A 224 -16.11 -4.52 0.14
N VAL A 225 -16.83 -3.77 -0.68
CA VAL A 225 -18.24 -4.03 -1.01
C VAL A 225 -18.32 -4.46 -2.48
N ASP A 226 -19.12 -5.49 -2.78
CA ASP A 226 -19.43 -5.85 -4.17
C ASP A 226 -20.51 -4.97 -4.79
N LYS A 227 -20.80 -5.21 -6.07
CA LYS A 227 -21.83 -4.50 -6.85
C LYS A 227 -23.24 -4.64 -6.26
N ASP A 228 -23.49 -5.69 -5.47
CA ASP A 228 -24.79 -6.03 -4.89
C ASP A 228 -24.89 -5.51 -3.44
N GLY A 229 -23.88 -4.77 -2.96
CA GLY A 229 -23.85 -4.19 -1.61
C GLY A 229 -23.36 -5.15 -0.53
N LYS A 230 -22.88 -6.34 -0.88
CA LYS A 230 -22.37 -7.30 0.12
C LYS A 230 -20.95 -6.94 0.52
N GLU A 231 -20.73 -6.91 1.83
CA GLU A 231 -19.44 -6.56 2.42
C GLU A 231 -18.55 -7.80 2.61
N TYR A 232 -17.26 -7.62 2.34
CA TYR A 232 -16.20 -8.58 2.53
C TYR A 232 -15.11 -7.94 3.38
N THR A 233 -14.95 -8.41 4.61
CA THR A 233 -13.91 -7.93 5.53
C THR A 233 -12.77 -8.92 5.64
N VAL A 234 -11.55 -8.43 5.54
CA VAL A 234 -10.33 -9.23 5.67
C VAL A 234 -9.35 -8.58 6.64
N ASP A 235 -8.63 -9.38 7.39
CA ASP A 235 -7.53 -8.91 8.23
C ASP A 235 -6.26 -8.76 7.39
N VAL A 236 -5.59 -7.62 7.53
CA VAL A 236 -4.34 -7.28 6.84
C VAL A 236 -3.29 -6.90 7.88
N ARG A 237 -2.16 -7.60 7.83
CA ARG A 237 -0.99 -7.32 8.67
C ARG A 237 -0.14 -6.22 8.05
N ARG A 238 0.13 -5.16 8.80
CA ARG A 238 0.95 -4.02 8.37
C ARG A 238 1.95 -3.67 9.45
N VAL A 239 3.06 -3.05 9.06
CA VAL A 239 3.92 -2.35 10.02
C VAL A 239 3.74 -0.87 9.87
N ARG A 240 3.58 -0.18 10.99
CA ARG A 240 3.26 1.25 11.03
C ARG A 240 3.86 1.90 12.27
N LYS A 241 4.49 3.05 12.07
CA LYS A 241 4.98 3.91 13.15
C LYS A 241 4.49 5.33 12.92
N HIS A 242 4.01 5.96 13.98
CA HIS A 242 3.63 7.35 14.01
C HIS A 242 4.70 8.15 14.75
N LEU A 243 5.11 9.26 14.18
CA LEU A 243 6.06 10.19 14.79
C LEU A 243 5.46 11.60 14.80
N LEU A 244 5.81 12.38 15.80
CA LEU A 244 5.33 13.73 16.00
C LEU A 244 6.45 14.74 15.72
N LEU A 245 6.11 15.78 14.96
CA LEU A 245 6.92 16.96 14.77
C LEU A 245 6.16 18.21 15.25
N THR A 246 6.88 19.15 15.85
CA THR A 246 6.33 20.47 16.15
C THR A 246 6.51 21.41 14.98
N ARG A 247 5.66 22.44 14.90
CA ARG A 247 5.80 23.52 13.93
C ARG A 247 7.17 24.20 14.02
N GLU A 248 7.66 24.43 15.23
CA GLU A 248 8.96 25.05 15.47
C GLU A 248 10.10 24.21 14.88
N GLN A 249 10.09 22.89 15.05
CA GLN A 249 11.09 22.00 14.44
C GLN A 249 11.06 22.12 12.91
N LEU A 250 9.87 22.06 12.31
CA LEU A 250 9.71 22.15 10.85
C LEU A 250 10.15 23.50 10.27
N LEU A 251 9.88 24.61 10.96
CA LEU A 251 10.19 25.95 10.47
C LEU A 251 11.61 26.42 10.80
N SER A 252 12.20 25.97 11.91
CA SER A 252 13.59 26.28 12.28
C SER A 252 14.62 25.50 11.45
N GLY A 253 14.18 24.41 10.81
CA GLY A 253 15.05 23.54 10.03
C GLY A 253 15.92 22.60 10.87
N LYS A 254 15.60 22.42 12.16
CA LYS A 254 16.32 21.53 13.07
C LYS A 254 15.34 20.80 13.99
N GLY A 255 15.52 19.49 14.11
CA GLY A 255 14.74 18.68 15.05
C GLY A 255 14.68 17.22 14.64
N GLU A 256 14.30 16.38 15.59
CA GLU A 256 14.00 14.96 15.37
C GLU A 256 12.58 14.68 15.85
N ALA A 257 11.85 13.90 15.07
CA ALA A 257 10.49 13.51 15.42
C ALA A 257 10.53 12.49 16.56
N VAL A 258 9.62 12.64 17.51
CA VAL A 258 9.47 11.71 18.64
C VAL A 258 8.38 10.71 18.33
N GLU A 259 8.47 9.51 18.88
CA GLU A 259 7.42 8.50 18.71
C GLU A 259 6.09 9.00 19.28
N TYR A 260 5.00 8.72 18.56
CA TYR A 260 3.67 9.21 18.89
C TYR A 260 2.68 8.06 18.95
N THR A 261 2.08 7.84 20.12
CA THR A 261 1.12 6.76 20.36
C THR A 261 -0.33 7.23 20.40
N GLY A 262 -0.59 8.54 20.21
CA GLY A 262 -1.93 9.13 20.34
C GLY A 262 -2.94 8.80 19.22
N LEU A 263 -2.55 7.97 18.25
CA LEU A 263 -3.42 7.49 17.15
C LEU A 263 -3.74 6.00 17.23
N GLU A 264 -3.28 5.32 18.27
CA GLU A 264 -3.57 3.92 18.54
C GLU A 264 -4.89 3.77 19.30
#